data_AF-A0A2V9PKG8-F1
#
_entry.id   AF-A0A2V9PKG8-F1
#
_cell.length_a   1.000
_cell.length_b   1.000
_cell.length_c   1.000
_cell.angle_alpha   90.00
_cell.angle_beta   90.00
_cell.angle_gamma   90.00
#
_symmetry.space_group_name_H-M   'P 1'
#
loop_
_entity.id
_entity.type
_entity.pdbx_description
1 polymer ?
#
loop_
_entity_poly.entity_id
_entity_poly.type
_entity_poly.pdbx_seq_one_letter_code
_entity_poly.pdbx_strand_id
1 'polypeptide(L)'
;MQDLPVPTQMALNIATLVSTLASGKQASAADVAVIQNISSQASRDLNLLQTLYNEYKANPSSATLQKIQNVISDINQSLPALLQAALISNPTLSGRITDAVNLILSTVNSVASLMPHSSAATSRKIHAAPLLRAADLKKQ
;
A
#
# COMPACT_ATOMS: atom_id res chain seq x y z
N MET A 1 12.65 16.70 -3.97
CA MET A 1 12.23 15.43 -4.59
C MET A 1 11.81 14.53 -3.45
N GLN A 2 10.52 14.28 -3.30
CA GLN A 2 9.92 13.80 -2.06
C GLN A 2 10.48 12.43 -1.66
N ASP A 3 11.02 12.41 -0.45
CA ASP A 3 11.70 11.29 0.19
C ASP A 3 10.65 10.23 0.56
N LEU A 4 10.35 9.36 -0.41
CA LEU A 4 9.51 8.18 -0.24
C LEU A 4 10.18 6.94 0.40
N PRO A 5 11.52 6.82 0.62
CA PRO A 5 12.04 5.64 1.29
C PRO A 5 11.66 5.59 2.78
N VAL A 6 11.34 6.74 3.40
CA VAL A 6 11.01 6.80 4.83
C VAL A 6 9.76 5.97 5.19
N PRO A 7 8.60 6.13 4.52
CA PRO A 7 7.44 5.26 4.77
C PRO A 7 7.74 3.77 4.65
N THR A 8 8.35 3.31 3.56
CA THR A 8 8.62 1.87 3.39
C THR A 8 9.59 1.34 4.45
N GLN A 9 10.56 2.16 4.85
CA GLN A 9 11.48 1.82 5.94
C GLN A 9 10.79 1.81 7.31
N MET A 10 9.87 2.73 7.57
CA MET A 10 9.06 2.73 8.80
C MET A 10 8.25 1.44 8.89
N ALA A 11 7.59 1.03 7.80
CA ALA A 11 6.83 -0.22 7.76
C ALA A 11 7.72 -1.45 8.03
N LEU A 12 8.93 -1.48 7.47
CA LEU A 12 9.92 -2.55 7.73
C LEU A 12 10.38 -2.58 9.19
N ASN A 13 10.63 -1.41 9.78
CA ASN A 13 11.01 -1.30 11.19
C ASN A 13 9.86 -1.80 12.09
N ILE A 14 8.60 -1.51 11.73
CA ILE A 14 7.42 -1.98 12.45
C ILE A 14 7.28 -3.51 12.34
N ALA A 15 7.43 -4.09 11.15
CA ALA A 15 7.42 -5.54 10.95
C ALA A 15 8.52 -6.25 11.76
N THR A 16 9.69 -5.62 11.87
CA THR A 16 10.80 -6.09 12.70
C THR A 16 10.42 -6.03 14.19
N LEU A 17 9.80 -4.93 14.64
CA LEU A 17 9.32 -4.79 16.02
C LEU A 17 8.28 -5.85 16.39
N VAL A 18 7.33 -6.16 15.50
CA VAL A 18 6.35 -7.24 15.68
C VAL A 18 7.05 -8.60 15.86
N SER A 19 8.09 -8.87 15.07
CA SER A 19 8.91 -10.09 15.19
C SER A 19 9.66 -10.18 16.53
N THR A 20 10.24 -9.07 16.99
CA THR A 20 10.91 -9.02 18.29
C THR A 20 9.94 -9.18 19.46
N LEU A 21 8.69 -8.73 19.30
CA LEU A 21 7.66 -8.90 20.30
C LEU A 21 7.25 -10.39 20.44
N ALA A 22 7.27 -11.16 19.36
CA ALA A 22 7.11 -12.61 19.38
C ALA A 22 8.23 -13.33 20.16
N SER A 23 9.43 -12.76 20.13
CA SER A 23 10.61 -13.32 20.79
C SER A 23 10.66 -12.98 22.29
N GLY A 24 9.78 -12.10 22.77
CA GLY A 24 9.69 -11.70 24.17
C GLY A 24 9.08 -12.82 25.04
N LYS A 25 9.59 -12.95 26.27
CA LYS A 25 9.27 -14.00 27.27
C LYS A 25 7.78 -14.25 27.64
N GLN A 26 6.82 -13.57 27.01
CA GLN A 26 5.39 -13.58 27.39
C GLN A 26 4.43 -14.12 26.32
N ALA A 27 4.93 -14.69 25.22
CA ALA A 27 4.10 -15.26 24.15
C ALA A 27 4.09 -16.79 24.19
N SER A 28 2.91 -17.40 24.04
CA SER A 28 2.77 -18.86 23.90
C SER A 28 3.35 -19.31 22.55
N ALA A 29 3.82 -20.55 22.41
CA ALA A 29 4.38 -21.03 21.14
C ALA A 29 3.44 -20.85 19.93
N ALA A 30 2.13 -21.01 20.14
CA ALA A 30 1.11 -20.73 19.13
C ALA A 30 1.04 -19.24 18.76
N ASP A 31 1.04 -18.35 19.76
CA ASP A 31 1.08 -16.90 19.55
C ASP A 31 2.36 -16.51 18.78
N VAL A 32 3.50 -17.06 19.18
CA VAL A 32 4.80 -16.81 18.52
C VAL A 32 4.75 -17.22 17.05
N ALA A 33 4.23 -18.40 16.73
CA ALA A 33 4.13 -18.88 15.34
C ALA A 33 3.23 -17.97 14.48
N VAL A 34 2.10 -17.54 15.03
CA VAL A 34 1.18 -16.63 14.36
C VAL A 34 1.82 -15.27 14.11
N ILE A 35 2.51 -14.71 15.12
CA ILE A 35 3.22 -13.44 14.98
C ILE A 35 4.31 -13.54 13.94
N GLN A 36 5.12 -14.61 13.97
CA GLN A 36 6.17 -14.82 12.96
C GLN A 36 5.58 -14.92 11.55
N ASN A 37 4.42 -15.55 11.39
CA ASN A 37 3.75 -15.64 10.09
C ASN A 37 3.31 -14.26 9.58
N ILE A 38 2.65 -13.45 10.43
CA ILE A 38 2.27 -12.07 10.10
C ILE A 38 3.50 -11.24 9.75
N SER A 39 4.54 -11.31 10.58
CA SER A 39 5.81 -10.59 10.36
C SER A 39 6.49 -10.98 9.06
N SER A 40 6.53 -12.28 8.75
CA SER A 40 7.16 -12.79 7.54
C SER A 40 6.41 -12.34 6.29
N GLN A 41 5.07 -12.38 6.34
CA GLN A 41 4.23 -11.86 5.26
C GLN A 41 4.46 -10.36 5.06
N ALA A 42 4.32 -9.56 6.13
CA ALA A 42 4.55 -8.12 6.07
C ALA A 42 5.96 -7.77 5.55
N SER A 43 6.99 -8.46 6.03
CA SER A 43 8.37 -8.21 5.60
C SER A 43 8.58 -8.52 4.12
N ARG A 44 8.00 -9.61 3.61
CA ARG A 44 8.07 -9.97 2.18
C ARG A 44 7.37 -8.93 1.32
N ASP A 45 6.15 -8.55 1.69
CA ASP A 45 5.35 -7.62 0.90
C ASP A 45 5.99 -6.22 0.89
N LEU A 46 6.54 -5.78 2.03
CA LEU A 46 7.25 -4.51 2.14
C LEU A 46 8.58 -4.50 1.37
N ASN A 47 9.32 -5.61 1.36
CA ASN A 47 10.53 -5.74 0.53
C ASN A 47 10.19 -5.68 -0.96
N LEU A 48 9.10 -6.36 -1.36
CA LEU A 48 8.62 -6.34 -2.73
C LEU A 48 8.18 -4.92 -3.12
N LEU A 49 7.44 -4.23 -2.26
CA LEU A 49 7.03 -2.84 -2.46
C LEU A 49 8.25 -1.93 -2.63
N GLN A 50 9.28 -2.07 -1.79
CA GLN A 50 10.52 -1.30 -1.89
C GLN A 50 11.25 -1.57 -3.21
N THR A 51 11.33 -2.84 -3.62
CA THR A 51 11.98 -3.26 -4.87
C THR A 51 11.26 -2.67 -6.08
N LEU A 52 9.94 -2.83 -6.15
CA LEU A 52 9.12 -2.29 -7.23
C LEU A 52 9.15 -0.76 -7.26
N TYR A 53 9.20 -0.11 -6.10
CA TYR A 53 9.34 1.34 -6.02
C TYR A 53 10.70 1.82 -6.56
N ASN A 54 11.79 1.14 -6.20
CA ASN A 54 13.12 1.43 -6.75
C ASN A 54 13.17 1.18 -8.26
N GLU A 55 12.54 0.12 -8.75
CA GLU A 55 12.37 -0.16 -10.18
C GLU A 55 11.61 0.98 -10.87
N TYR A 56 10.50 1.45 -10.28
CA TYR A 56 9.71 2.57 -10.82
C TYR A 56 10.50 3.87 -10.84
N LYS A 57 11.33 4.13 -9.81
CA LYS A 57 12.22 5.30 -9.79
C LYS A 57 13.30 5.23 -10.86
N ALA A 58 13.86 4.04 -11.10
CA ALA A 58 14.88 3.83 -12.10
C ALA A 58 14.30 3.91 -13.53
N ASN A 59 13.10 3.37 -13.73
CA ASN A 59 12.40 3.37 -15.01
C ASN A 59 10.87 3.44 -14.79
N PRO A 60 10.27 4.65 -14.83
CA PRO A 60 8.85 4.83 -14.54
C PRO A 60 8.00 4.19 -15.64
N SER A 61 7.30 3.11 -15.30
CA SER A 61 6.43 2.38 -16.21
C SER A 61 5.06 2.13 -15.59
N SER A 62 4.00 2.17 -16.41
CA SER A 62 2.64 1.86 -15.94
C SER A 62 2.52 0.41 -15.43
N ALA A 63 3.29 -0.52 -16.01
CA ALA A 63 3.35 -1.90 -15.56
C ALA A 63 3.92 -2.02 -14.14
N THR A 64 5.03 -1.33 -13.83
CA THR A 64 5.63 -1.32 -12.48
C THR A 64 4.69 -0.64 -11.49
N LEU A 65 4.02 0.45 -11.88
CA LEU A 65 3.04 1.14 -11.04
C LEU A 65 1.82 0.24 -10.73
N GLN A 66 1.35 -0.53 -11.70
CA GLN A 66 0.27 -1.51 -11.51
C GLN A 66 0.70 -2.65 -10.57
N LYS A 67 1.95 -3.14 -10.67
CA LYS A 67 2.50 -4.11 -9.71
C LYS A 67 2.55 -3.53 -8.29
N ILE A 68 2.97 -2.28 -8.13
CA ILE A 68 2.98 -1.62 -6.82
C ILE A 68 1.56 -1.55 -6.23
N GLN A 69 0.57 -1.14 -7.02
CA GLN A 69 -0.83 -1.11 -6.57
C GLN A 69 -1.34 -2.49 -6.16
N ASN A 70 -0.99 -3.54 -6.92
CA ASN A 70 -1.37 -4.92 -6.57
C ASN A 70 -0.77 -5.34 -5.23
N VAL A 71 0.51 -5.05 -4.97
CA VAL A 71 1.17 -5.36 -3.69
C VAL A 71 0.54 -4.57 -2.55
N ILE A 72 0.22 -3.30 -2.75
CA ILE A 72 -0.49 -2.47 -1.77
C ILE A 72 -1.86 -3.08 -1.44
N SER A 73 -2.63 -3.49 -2.45
CA SER A 73 -3.91 -4.18 -2.24
C SER A 73 -3.74 -5.50 -1.51
N ASP A 74 -2.73 -6.30 -1.86
CA ASP A 74 -2.43 -7.56 -1.18
C ASP A 74 -2.15 -7.32 0.30
N ILE A 75 -1.26 -6.38 0.64
CA ILE A 75 -0.95 -5.99 2.03
C ILE A 75 -2.23 -5.60 2.79
N ASN A 76 -3.09 -4.79 2.18
CA ASN A 76 -4.35 -4.33 2.78
C ASN A 76 -5.39 -5.44 3.00
N GLN A 77 -5.26 -6.60 2.35
CA GLN A 77 -6.17 -7.74 2.51
C GLN A 77 -5.54 -8.84 3.37
N SER A 78 -4.29 -9.21 3.06
CA SER A 78 -3.54 -10.30 3.66
C SER A 78 -3.23 -10.05 5.14
N LEU A 79 -2.72 -8.86 5.51
CA LEU A 79 -2.34 -8.62 6.91
C LEU A 79 -3.55 -8.59 7.86
N PRO A 80 -4.68 -7.92 7.56
CA PRO A 80 -5.89 -8.03 8.38
C PRO A 80 -6.43 -9.44 8.46
N ALA A 81 -6.44 -10.19 7.34
CA ALA A 81 -6.92 -11.57 7.34
C ALA A 81 -6.06 -12.47 8.23
N LEU A 82 -4.73 -12.32 8.18
CA LEU A 82 -3.82 -13.04 9.08
C LEU A 82 -4.02 -12.64 10.54
N LEU A 83 -4.29 -11.36 10.80
CA LEU A 83 -4.59 -10.88 12.15
C LEU A 83 -5.94 -11.37 12.69
N GLN A 84 -6.95 -11.52 11.84
CA GLN A 84 -8.23 -12.12 12.22
C GLN A 84 -8.10 -13.63 12.48
N ALA A 85 -7.27 -14.31 11.70
CA ALA A 85 -6.92 -15.70 11.94
C ALA A 85 -6.01 -15.87 13.18
N ALA A 86 -5.36 -14.79 13.62
CA ALA A 86 -4.49 -14.77 14.79
C ALA A 86 -5.30 -14.75 16.08
N LEU A 87 -5.64 -15.94 16.58
CA LEU A 87 -6.20 -16.13 17.92
C LEU A 87 -5.11 -15.98 18.99
N ILE A 88 -4.56 -14.76 19.11
CA ILE A 88 -3.52 -14.46 20.08
C ILE A 88 -4.14 -14.44 21.48
N SER A 89 -3.70 -15.37 22.32
CA SER A 89 -4.29 -15.59 23.65
C SER A 89 -4.03 -14.41 24.61
N ASN A 90 -2.93 -13.67 24.40
CA ASN A 90 -2.56 -12.53 25.22
C ASN A 90 -3.15 -11.23 24.65
N PRO A 91 -4.08 -10.56 25.36
CA PRO A 91 -4.77 -9.37 24.85
C PRO A 91 -3.82 -8.18 24.66
N THR A 92 -2.77 -8.06 25.48
CA THR A 92 -1.75 -7.01 25.33
C THR A 92 -0.91 -7.22 24.09
N LEU A 93 -0.50 -8.46 23.81
CA LEU A 93 0.21 -8.80 22.57
C LEU A 93 -0.69 -8.59 21.36
N SER A 94 -1.93 -9.08 21.41
CA SER A 94 -2.93 -8.91 20.35
C SER A 94 -3.13 -7.43 20.00
N GLY A 95 -3.29 -6.56 21.01
CA GLY A 95 -3.38 -5.11 20.79
C GLY A 95 -2.15 -4.54 20.08
N ARG A 96 -0.94 -4.85 20.57
CA ARG A 96 0.31 -4.36 19.97
C ARG A 96 0.51 -4.81 18.52
N ILE A 97 0.14 -6.05 18.20
CA ILE A 97 0.26 -6.58 16.84
C ILE A 97 -0.78 -5.93 15.94
N THR A 98 -1.99 -5.71 16.45
CA THR A 98 -3.06 -4.98 15.75
C THR A 98 -2.63 -3.55 15.43
N ASP A 99 -2.08 -2.82 16.41
CA ASP A 99 -1.53 -1.48 16.21
C ASP A 99 -0.41 -1.48 15.16
N ALA A 100 0.49 -2.46 15.21
CA ALA A 100 1.59 -2.56 14.27
C ALA A 100 1.11 -2.87 12.83
N VAL A 101 0.15 -3.78 12.65
CA VAL A 101 -0.47 -4.06 11.35
C VAL A 101 -1.16 -2.79 10.83
N ASN A 102 -1.97 -2.12 11.65
CA ASN A 102 -2.62 -0.87 11.26
C ASN A 102 -1.62 0.22 10.86
N LEU A 103 -0.48 0.31 11.56
CA LEU A 103 0.57 1.25 11.23
C LEU A 103 1.24 0.92 9.89
N ILE A 104 1.49 -0.36 9.60
CA ILE A 104 1.98 -0.82 8.29
C ILE A 104 0.96 -0.43 7.19
N LEU A 105 -0.33 -0.73 7.39
CA LEU A 105 -1.38 -0.39 6.43
C LEU A 105 -1.46 1.11 6.16
N SER A 106 -1.46 1.92 7.21
CA SER A 106 -1.47 3.38 7.11
C SER A 106 -0.26 3.90 6.34
N THR A 107 0.91 3.32 6.60
CA THR A 107 2.16 3.70 5.92
C THR A 107 2.14 3.33 4.44
N VAL A 108 1.67 2.12 4.12
CA VAL A 108 1.55 1.63 2.73
C VAL A 108 0.50 2.43 1.96
N ASN A 109 -0.61 2.81 2.60
CA ASN A 109 -1.61 3.71 1.99
C ASN A 109 -1.09 5.14 1.80
N SER A 110 -0.24 5.64 2.71
CA SER A 110 0.46 6.92 2.54
C SER A 110 1.44 6.88 1.36
N VAL A 111 2.09 5.73 1.15
CA VAL A 111 2.94 5.50 -0.03
C VAL A 111 2.10 5.49 -1.30
N ALA A 112 0.92 4.85 -1.28
CA ALA A 112 -0.01 4.82 -2.39
C ALA A 112 -0.49 6.24 -2.78
N SER A 113 -0.85 7.07 -1.79
CA SER A 113 -1.37 8.42 -2.02
C SER A 113 -0.34 9.41 -2.57
N LEU A 114 0.95 9.13 -2.35
CA LEU A 114 2.06 9.92 -2.85
C LEU A 114 2.53 9.48 -4.24
N MET A 115 2.11 8.31 -4.71
CA MET A 115 2.39 7.88 -6.09
C MET A 115 1.46 8.62 -7.04
N PRO A 116 1.93 8.96 -8.25
CA PRO A 116 1.03 9.42 -9.29
C PRO A 116 0.03 8.29 -9.51
N HIS A 117 -1.23 8.51 -9.12
CA HIS A 117 -2.30 7.66 -9.61
C HIS A 117 -2.11 7.61 -11.11
N SER A 118 -2.07 6.42 -11.69
CA SER A 118 -2.33 6.29 -13.11
C SER A 118 -3.75 6.81 -13.30
N SER A 119 -3.89 8.14 -13.39
CA SER A 119 -4.95 8.78 -14.08
C SER A 119 -4.85 8.12 -15.43
N ALA A 120 -5.67 7.09 -15.64
CA ALA A 120 -6.23 6.85 -16.93
C ALA A 120 -6.61 8.25 -17.37
N ALA A 121 -5.82 8.80 -18.30
CA ALA A 121 -6.21 9.98 -19.01
C ALA A 121 -7.51 9.54 -19.68
N THR A 122 -8.64 9.79 -19.00
CA THR A 122 -9.96 9.80 -19.61
C THR A 122 -9.73 10.64 -20.83
N SER A 123 -9.72 9.94 -21.97
CA SER A 123 -9.34 10.51 -23.23
C SER A 123 -10.16 11.76 -23.37
N ARG A 124 -9.45 12.88 -23.40
CA ARG A 124 -10.03 14.19 -23.63
C ARG A 124 -10.52 14.18 -25.07
N LYS A 125 -11.66 13.53 -25.34
CA LYS A 125 -12.45 13.81 -26.54
C LYS A 125 -13.15 15.14 -26.26
N ILE A 126 -12.37 16.20 -26.44
CA ILE A 126 -12.92 17.50 -26.79
C ILE A 126 -13.67 17.23 -28.09
N HIS A 127 -14.99 17.00 -27.99
CA HIS A 127 -15.84 17.26 -29.14
C HIS A 127 -15.77 18.77 -29.32
N ALA A 128 -14.81 19.20 -30.14
CA ALA A 128 -14.79 20.52 -30.71
C ALA A 128 -16.09 20.63 -31.53
N ALA A 129 -17.10 21.27 -30.97
CA ALA A 129 -18.19 21.80 -31.77
C ALA A 129 -17.54 22.82 -32.73
N PRO A 130 -17.67 22.65 -34.06
CA PRO A 130 -17.06 23.59 -34.99
C PRO A 130 -17.84 24.91 -34.92
N LEU A 131 -17.14 25.97 -34.53
CA LEU A 131 -17.57 27.33 -34.79
C LEU A 131 -17.40 27.62 -36.29
N LEU A 132 -18.51 27.65 -37.04
CA LEU A 132 -18.60 28.30 -38.35
C LEU A 132 -19.83 29.23 -38.40
N ARG A 133 -19.62 30.43 -37.88
CA ARG A 133 -19.93 31.78 -38.42
C ARG A 133 -21.01 31.93 -39.53
N ALA A 134 -22.09 32.63 -39.13
CA ALA A 134 -22.81 33.75 -39.77
C ALA A 134 -23.23 33.74 -41.26
N ALA A 135 -24.56 33.75 -41.48
CA ALA A 135 -25.38 34.51 -42.45
C ALA A 135 -26.84 33.99 -42.24
N ASP A 136 -27.95 34.71 -42.21
CA ASP A 136 -28.31 35.99 -42.80
C ASP A 136 -29.58 36.49 -42.10
N LEU A 137 -29.65 37.81 -41.97
CA LEU A 137 -30.81 38.60 -41.56
C LEU A 137 -31.49 39.02 -42.87
N LYS A 138 -32.79 38.71 -43.10
CA LYS A 138 -33.83 39.60 -43.72
C LYS A 138 -34.90 38.88 -44.58
N LYS A 139 -36.17 39.24 -44.28
CA LYS A 139 -37.41 39.21 -45.09
C LYS A 139 -37.78 37.94 -45.87
N GLN A 140 -38.99 37.42 -45.61
CA GLN A 140 -40.18 37.74 -46.41
C GLN A 140 -41.42 37.76 -45.51
#